data_AF-A0A8J2TRL6-F1
#
_entry.id   AF-A0A8J2TRL6-F1
#
_cell.length_a   1.000
_cell.length_b   1.000
_cell.length_c   1.000
_cell.angle_alpha   90.00
_cell.angle_beta   90.00
_cell.angle_gamma   90.00
#
_symmetry.space_group_name_H-M   'P 1'
#
loop_
_entity.id
_entity.type
_entity.pdbx_description
1 polymer ?
#
loop_
_entity_poly.entity_id
_entity_poly.type
_entity_poly.pdbx_seq_one_letter_code
_entity_poly.pdbx_strand_id
1 'polypeptide(L)'
;MSVRIFYTIGLLLLISVSQSHAQNKSDEQIQRERLEKKFIEDHNDRILEFIKLLNADDFQKEIIKQKIQSYYQEKKAIQTADLKYFEKEEQLKSLDINHFADIKDIVSEDTMNAIKNFTQNNNSEIKKQKKKRNKKSN
;
A
#
# COMPACT_ATOMS: atom_id res chain seq x y z
N MET A 1 -29.50 -16.55 -58.37
CA MET A 1 -29.07 -15.28 -57.75
C MET A 1 -28.81 -15.51 -56.26
N SER A 2 -27.90 -16.43 -55.92
CA SER A 2 -27.89 -17.04 -54.58
C SER A 2 -26.47 -17.25 -54.01
N VAL A 3 -25.43 -17.21 -54.84
CA VAL A 3 -24.05 -17.49 -54.40
C VAL A 3 -23.35 -16.25 -53.82
N ARG A 4 -23.77 -15.04 -54.20
CA ARG A 4 -23.17 -13.78 -53.72
C ARG A 4 -23.57 -13.41 -52.28
N ILE A 5 -24.66 -13.98 -51.76
CA ILE A 5 -25.18 -13.70 -50.40
C ILE A 5 -24.45 -14.51 -49.33
N PHE A 6 -23.93 -15.70 -49.67
CA PHE A 6 -23.20 -16.53 -48.72
C PHE A 6 -21.80 -15.99 -48.37
N TYR A 7 -21.15 -15.29 -49.30
CA TYR A 7 -19.83 -14.68 -49.06
C TYR A 7 -19.89 -13.45 -48.14
N THR A 8 -21.00 -12.69 -48.16
CA THR A 8 -21.15 -11.50 -47.30
C THR A 8 -21.46 -11.84 -45.84
N ILE A 9 -22.11 -12.98 -45.58
CA ILE A 9 -22.40 -13.44 -44.21
C ILE A 9 -21.16 -14.05 -43.55
N GLY A 10 -20.31 -14.74 -44.30
CA GLY A 10 -19.06 -15.32 -43.78
C GLY A 10 -18.02 -14.30 -43.32
N LEU A 11 -17.96 -13.12 -43.97
CA LEU A 11 -17.01 -12.06 -43.60
C LEU A 11 -17.42 -11.32 -42.30
N LEU A 12 -18.72 -11.26 -42.00
CA LEU A 12 -19.24 -10.52 -40.84
C LEU A 12 -19.00 -11.25 -39.50
N LEU A 13 -18.90 -12.58 -39.55
CA LEU A 13 -18.65 -13.45 -38.38
C LEU A 13 -17.20 -13.39 -37.86
N LEU A 14 -16.23 -13.03 -38.70
CA LEU A 14 -14.81 -12.92 -38.32
C LEU A 14 -14.49 -11.61 -37.56
N ILE A 15 -15.29 -10.56 -37.75
CA ILE A 15 -15.08 -9.26 -37.08
C ILE A 15 -15.57 -9.30 -35.62
N SER A 16 -16.58 -10.14 -35.33
CA SER A 16 -17.22 -10.22 -34.00
C SER A 16 -16.32 -10.85 -32.92
N VAL A 17 -15.44 -11.80 -33.29
CA VAL A 17 -14.59 -12.52 -32.33
C VAL A 17 -13.38 -11.69 -31.87
N SER A 18 -13.01 -10.65 -32.62
CA SER A 18 -11.84 -9.81 -32.32
C SER A 18 -12.13 -8.73 -31.27
N GLN A 19 -13.41 -8.38 -31.05
CA GLN A 19 -13.80 -7.32 -30.11
C GLN A 19 -13.82 -7.78 -28.65
N SER A 20 -14.02 -9.08 -28.37
CA SER A 20 -14.09 -9.62 -27.01
C SER A 20 -12.76 -9.58 -26.25
N HIS A 21 -11.62 -9.66 -26.94
CA HIS A 21 -10.30 -9.59 -26.29
C HIS A 21 -9.84 -8.16 -25.95
N ALA A 22 -10.42 -7.13 -26.58
CA ALA A 22 -10.08 -5.73 -26.33
C ALA A 22 -10.82 -5.16 -25.11
N GLN A 23 -12.10 -5.50 -24.91
CA GLN A 23 -12.89 -5.08 -23.73
C GLN A 23 -12.35 -5.68 -22.42
N ASN A 24 -11.88 -6.93 -22.43
CA ASN A 24 -11.38 -7.58 -21.21
C ASN A 24 -10.10 -6.91 -20.66
N LYS A 25 -9.25 -6.33 -21.53
CA LYS A 25 -8.03 -5.63 -21.10
C LYS A 25 -8.34 -4.31 -20.40
N SER A 26 -9.35 -3.56 -20.87
CA SER A 26 -9.78 -2.33 -20.19
C SER A 26 -10.43 -2.64 -18.84
N ASP A 27 -11.24 -3.70 -18.76
CA ASP A 27 -11.91 -4.07 -17.51
C ASP A 27 -10.92 -4.61 -16.46
N GLU A 28 -9.92 -5.40 -16.87
CA GLU A 28 -8.83 -5.82 -15.98
C GLU A 28 -7.98 -4.65 -15.49
N GLN A 29 -7.69 -3.67 -16.34
CA GLN A 29 -6.96 -2.46 -15.94
C GLN A 29 -7.77 -1.64 -14.93
N ILE A 30 -9.06 -1.42 -15.19
CA ILE A 30 -9.96 -0.72 -14.26
C ILE A 30 -10.06 -1.47 -12.93
N GLN A 31 -10.11 -2.81 -12.94
CA GLN A 31 -10.12 -3.61 -11.72
C GLN A 31 -8.79 -3.51 -10.94
N ARG A 32 -7.64 -3.57 -11.63
CA ARG A 32 -6.32 -3.38 -10.99
C ARG A 32 -6.21 -1.99 -10.35
N GLU A 33 -6.60 -0.94 -11.06
CA GLU A 33 -6.59 0.42 -10.52
C GLU A 33 -7.49 0.58 -9.29
N ARG A 34 -8.69 -0.02 -9.32
CA ARG A 34 -9.61 0.00 -8.15
C ARG A 34 -9.00 -0.73 -6.95
N LEU A 35 -8.37 -1.88 -7.18
CA LEU A 35 -7.70 -2.65 -6.13
C LEU A 35 -6.52 -1.89 -5.54
N GLU A 36 -5.69 -1.26 -6.38
CA GLU A 36 -4.56 -0.45 -5.91
C GLU A 36 -5.04 0.78 -5.13
N LYS A 37 -6.06 1.49 -5.61
CA LYS A 37 -6.67 2.62 -4.88
C LYS A 37 -7.19 2.19 -3.52
N LYS A 38 -7.96 1.09 -3.47
CA LYS A 38 -8.50 0.57 -2.21
C LYS A 38 -7.39 0.16 -1.24
N PHE A 39 -6.32 -0.45 -1.74
CA PHE A 39 -5.16 -0.80 -0.92
C PHE A 39 -4.48 0.44 -0.34
N ILE A 40 -4.31 1.50 -1.14
CA ILE A 40 -3.72 2.77 -0.70
C ILE A 40 -4.62 3.46 0.33
N GLU A 41 -5.93 3.49 0.11
CA GLU A 41 -6.92 4.05 1.04
C GLU A 41 -6.91 3.30 2.38
N ASP A 42 -7.05 1.97 2.36
CA ASP A 42 -6.99 1.13 3.55
C ASP A 42 -5.66 1.32 4.31
N HIS A 43 -4.57 1.53 3.58
CA HIS A 43 -3.26 1.78 4.16
C HIS A 43 -3.18 3.13 4.86
N ASN A 44 -3.65 4.19 4.19
CA ASN A 44 -3.68 5.54 4.76
C ASN A 44 -4.59 5.62 5.99
N ASP A 45 -5.75 4.97 5.96
CA ASP A 45 -6.68 4.94 7.08
C ASP A 45 -6.04 4.29 8.31
N ARG A 46 -5.29 3.21 8.13
CA ARG A 46 -4.54 2.56 9.23
C ARG A 46 -3.45 3.46 9.79
N ILE A 47 -2.73 4.20 8.94
CA ILE A 47 -1.74 5.18 9.41
C ILE A 47 -2.45 6.25 10.25
N LEU A 48 -3.53 6.84 9.73
CA LEU A 48 -4.29 7.87 10.45
C LEU A 48 -4.83 7.37 11.79
N GLU A 49 -5.36 6.15 11.82
CA GLU A 49 -5.83 5.50 13.05
C GLU A 49 -4.69 5.33 14.06
N PHE A 50 -3.54 4.84 13.61
CA PHE A 50 -2.36 4.67 14.46
C PHE A 50 -1.88 6.02 15.04
N ILE A 51 -1.73 7.05 14.19
CA ILE A 51 -1.29 8.39 14.61
C ILE A 51 -2.24 8.99 15.64
N LYS A 52 -3.57 8.80 15.49
CA LYS A 52 -4.57 9.26 16.47
C LYS A 52 -4.45 8.58 17.84
N LEU A 53 -3.86 7.38 17.89
CA LEU A 53 -3.69 6.61 19.12
C LEU A 53 -2.36 6.88 19.82
N LEU A 54 -1.40 7.49 19.13
CA LEU A 54 -0.11 7.84 19.71
C LEU A 54 -0.23 8.94 20.76
N ASN A 55 0.49 8.74 21.86
CA ASN A 55 0.70 9.76 22.90
C ASN A 55 1.85 10.68 22.49
N ALA A 56 1.59 11.51 21.49
CA ALA A 56 2.50 12.49 20.93
C ALA A 56 1.72 13.79 20.64
N ASP A 57 2.42 14.92 20.60
CA ASP A 57 1.81 16.18 20.18
C ASP A 57 1.51 16.18 18.67
N ASP A 58 0.79 17.20 18.20
CA ASP A 58 0.34 17.26 16.81
C ASP A 58 1.48 17.48 15.81
N PHE A 59 2.55 18.16 16.21
CA PHE A 59 3.74 18.34 15.37
C PHE A 59 4.52 17.03 15.24
N GLN A 60 4.76 16.33 16.36
CA GLN A 60 5.34 14.99 16.37
C GLN A 60 4.51 14.03 15.52
N LYS A 61 3.18 14.05 15.65
CA LYS A 61 2.28 13.19 14.87
C LYS A 61 2.39 13.42 13.36
N GLU A 62 2.49 14.66 12.91
CA GLU A 62 2.64 14.97 11.49
C GLU A 62 4.01 14.49 10.96
N ILE A 63 5.09 14.67 11.73
CA ILE A 63 6.41 14.13 11.38
C ILE A 63 6.36 12.60 11.26
N ILE A 64 5.78 11.92 12.26
CA ILE A 64 5.69 10.46 12.28
C ILE A 64 4.89 9.96 11.08
N LYS A 65 3.76 10.61 10.76
CA LYS A 65 2.93 10.28 9.60
C LYS A 65 3.74 10.36 8.30
N GLN A 66 4.44 11.48 8.06
CA GLN A 66 5.28 11.67 6.88
C GLN A 66 6.38 10.60 6.79
N LYS A 67 7.03 10.30 7.92
CA LYS A 67 8.08 9.27 7.99
C LYS A 67 7.56 7.88 7.67
N ILE A 68 6.41 7.50 8.21
CA ILE A 68 5.78 6.20 7.91
C ILE A 68 5.39 6.12 6.43
N GLN A 69 4.85 7.18 5.85
CA GLN A 69 4.50 7.21 4.43
C GLN A 69 5.73 7.04 3.54
N SER A 70 6.80 7.80 3.81
CA SER A 70 8.08 7.68 3.10
C SER A 70 8.72 6.29 3.27
N TYR A 71 8.63 5.68 4.46
CA TYR A 71 9.11 4.31 4.70
C TYR A 71 8.44 3.31 3.76
N TYR A 72 7.11 3.37 3.63
CA TYR A 72 6.39 2.44 2.76
C TYR A 72 6.64 2.69 1.28
N GLN A 73 6.88 3.95 0.87
CA GLN A 73 7.29 4.28 -0.49
C GLN A 73 8.66 3.67 -0.82
N GLU A 74 9.65 3.87 0.05
CA GLU A 74 11.00 3.31 -0.12
C GLU A 74 10.98 1.78 -0.08
N LYS A 75 10.20 1.19 0.85
CA LYS A 75 10.00 -0.26 0.91
C LYS A 75 9.40 -0.81 -0.38
N LYS A 76 8.38 -0.15 -0.95
CA LYS A 76 7.80 -0.54 -2.24
C LYS A 76 8.86 -0.44 -3.34
N ALA A 77 9.64 0.66 -3.39
CA ALA A 77 10.69 0.86 -4.37
C ALA A 77 11.73 -0.28 -4.34
N ILE A 78 12.24 -0.65 -3.15
CA ILE A 78 13.19 -1.75 -2.97
C ILE A 78 12.58 -3.08 -3.43
N GLN A 79 11.32 -3.35 -3.06
CA GLN A 79 10.63 -4.58 -3.45
C GLN A 79 10.44 -4.70 -4.96
N THR A 80 10.15 -3.58 -5.64
CA THR A 80 9.93 -3.52 -7.08
C THR A 80 11.21 -3.38 -7.91
N ALA A 81 12.34 -3.06 -7.29
CA ALA A 81 13.60 -2.89 -8.00
C ALA A 81 14.06 -4.21 -8.66
N ASP A 82 14.77 -4.09 -9.79
CA ASP A 82 15.39 -5.23 -10.46
C ASP A 82 16.73 -5.59 -9.79
N LEU A 83 16.63 -6.09 -8.56
CA LEU A 83 17.75 -6.47 -7.71
C LEU A 83 17.64 -7.94 -7.31
N LYS A 84 18.79 -8.55 -6.98
CA LYS A 84 18.80 -9.91 -6.46
C LYS A 84 18.15 -9.96 -5.09
N TYR A 85 17.62 -11.12 -4.73
CA TYR A 85 16.90 -11.30 -3.47
C TYR A 85 17.72 -10.85 -2.23
N PHE A 86 19.01 -11.21 -2.17
CA PHE A 86 19.87 -10.86 -1.04
C PHE A 86 20.13 -9.34 -0.94
N GLU A 87 20.24 -8.64 -2.08
CA GLU A 87 20.43 -7.19 -2.14
C GLU A 87 19.17 -6.47 -1.64
N LYS A 88 17.99 -6.96 -2.03
CA LYS A 88 16.70 -6.46 -1.49
C LYS A 88 16.61 -6.67 0.01
N GLU A 89 17.00 -7.83 0.50
CA GLU A 89 16.96 -8.14 1.93
C GLU A 89 17.89 -7.22 2.74
N GLU A 90 19.10 -6.97 2.23
CA GLU A 90 20.06 -6.04 2.84
C GLU A 90 19.53 -4.60 2.86
N GLN A 91 18.97 -4.13 1.74
CA GLN A 91 18.37 -2.79 1.66
C GLN A 91 17.17 -2.64 2.58
N LEU A 92 16.29 -3.66 2.67
CA LEU A 92 15.15 -3.64 3.60
C LEU A 92 15.60 -3.61 5.07
N LYS A 93 16.64 -4.38 5.43
CA LYS A 93 17.23 -4.33 6.77
C LYS A 93 17.80 -2.95 7.08
N SER A 94 18.52 -2.35 6.14
CA SER A 94 19.06 -0.99 6.30
C SER A 94 17.95 0.04 6.47
N LEU A 95 16.88 -0.06 5.68
CA LEU A 95 15.70 0.79 5.80
C LEU A 95 15.06 0.66 7.20
N ASP A 96 14.83 -0.56 7.69
CA ASP A 96 14.23 -0.80 9.00
C ASP A 96 15.06 -0.22 10.16
N ILE A 97 16.39 -0.17 10.03
CA ILE A 97 17.29 0.35 11.06
C ILE A 97 17.35 1.88 11.02
N ASN A 98 17.49 2.46 9.83
CA ASN A 98 17.92 3.85 9.68
C ASN A 98 16.77 4.84 9.47
N HIS A 99 15.64 4.41 8.91
CA HIS A 99 14.60 5.33 8.40
C HIS A 99 14.00 6.27 9.45
N PHE A 100 13.92 5.79 10.70
CA PHE A 100 13.34 6.51 11.83
C PHE A 100 14.41 7.02 12.81
N ALA A 101 15.70 6.91 12.49
CA ALA A 101 16.79 7.26 13.40
C ALA A 101 16.77 8.75 13.76
N ASP A 102 16.39 9.61 12.82
CA ASP A 102 16.39 11.07 12.98
C ASP A 102 15.25 11.60 13.88
N ILE A 103 14.15 10.86 14.00
CA ILE A 103 13.05 11.24 14.88
C ILE A 103 13.18 10.67 16.29
N LYS A 104 14.23 9.88 16.56
CA LYS A 104 14.46 9.21 17.86
C LYS A 104 14.56 10.18 19.02
N ASP A 105 15.17 11.34 18.80
CA ASP A 105 15.38 12.35 19.85
C ASP A 105 14.16 13.28 20.02
N ILE A 106 13.22 13.23 19.08
CA ILE A 106 12.04 14.12 19.06
C ILE A 106 10.81 13.40 19.65
N VAL A 107 10.79 12.07 19.64
CA VAL A 107 9.67 11.26 20.17
C VAL A 107 10.08 10.48 21.40
N SER A 108 9.10 10.10 22.23
CA SER A 108 9.38 9.20 23.37
C SER A 108 9.82 7.81 22.89
N GLU A 109 10.59 7.10 23.70
CA GLU A 109 11.00 5.72 23.42
C GLU A 109 9.79 4.78 23.22
N ASP A 110 8.74 4.98 24.01
CA ASP A 110 7.46 4.26 23.85
C ASP A 110 6.83 4.49 22.47
N THR A 111 6.84 5.74 21.99
CA THR A 111 6.36 6.12 20.65
C THR A 111 7.25 5.50 19.57
N MET A 112 8.58 5.54 19.74
CA MET A 112 9.52 4.93 18.81
C MET A 112 9.28 3.41 18.66
N ASN A 113 9.09 2.72 19.78
CA ASN A 113 8.77 1.30 19.79
C ASN A 113 7.42 1.01 19.13
N ALA A 114 6.42 1.87 19.33
CA ALA A 114 5.13 1.76 18.66
C ALA A 114 5.26 1.90 17.13
N ILE A 115 6.07 2.86 16.66
CA ILE A 115 6.33 3.07 15.22
C ILE A 115 6.96 1.80 14.60
N LYS A 116 8.00 1.25 15.23
CA LYS A 116 8.66 0.01 14.76
C LYS A 116 7.71 -1.18 14.70
N ASN A 117 6.87 -1.36 15.72
CA ASN A 117 5.89 -2.45 15.72
C ASN A 117 4.82 -2.24 14.65
N PHE A 118 4.41 -0.99 14.41
CA PHE A 118 3.42 -0.66 13.39
C PHE A 118 3.93 -0.97 11.97
N THR A 119 5.20 -0.67 11.66
CA THR A 119 5.79 -0.97 10.34
C THR A 119 5.99 -2.46 10.08
N GLN A 120 6.07 -3.27 11.14
CA GLN A 120 6.12 -4.73 11.06
C GLN A 120 4.72 -5.39 11.03
N ASN A 121 3.82 -4.98 11.93
CA ASN A 121 2.46 -5.54 12.06
C ASN A 121 1.45 -4.47 12.55
N ASN A 122 0.95 -3.70 11.59
CA ASN A 122 -0.01 -2.62 11.80
C ASN A 122 -1.23 -2.99 12.66
N ASN A 123 -1.92 -4.09 12.35
CA ASN A 123 -3.16 -4.48 13.03
C ASN A 123 -2.95 -4.81 14.51
N SER A 124 -1.85 -5.52 14.81
CA SER A 124 -1.52 -5.87 16.19
C SER A 124 -1.21 -4.64 17.04
N GLU A 125 -0.49 -3.69 16.47
CA GLU A 125 -0.05 -2.48 17.17
C GLU A 125 -1.21 -1.51 17.39
N ILE A 126 -2.10 -1.31 16.41
CA ILE A 126 -3.33 -0.52 16.59
C ILE A 126 -4.16 -1.07 17.76
N LYS A 127 -4.37 -2.40 17.82
CA LYS A 127 -5.10 -3.04 18.93
C LYS A 127 -4.42 -2.79 20.27
N LYS A 128 -3.08 -2.86 20.32
CA LYS A 128 -2.30 -2.60 21.53
C LYS A 128 -2.45 -1.15 22.01
N GLN A 129 -2.36 -0.19 21.09
CA GLN A 129 -2.49 1.24 21.41
C GLN A 129 -3.90 1.61 21.87
N LYS A 130 -4.95 1.04 21.24
CA LYS A 130 -6.34 1.18 21.73
C LYS A 130 -6.49 0.69 23.17
N LYS A 131 -5.95 -0.49 23.49
CA LYS A 131 -5.99 -1.04 24.85
C LYS A 131 -5.26 -0.15 25.85
N LYS A 132 -4.07 0.37 25.49
CA LYS A 132 -3.32 1.32 26.34
C LYS A 132 -4.10 2.59 26.62
N ARG A 133 -4.73 3.19 25.60
CA ARG A 133 -5.52 4.41 25.73
C ARG A 133 -6.75 4.21 26.63
N ASN A 134 -7.47 3.11 26.46
CA ASN A 134 -8.64 2.81 27.30
C ASN A 134 -8.29 2.64 28.78
N LYS A 135 -7.12 2.05 29.09
CA LYS A 135 -6.64 1.91 30.48
C LYS A 135 -6.25 3.24 31.13
N LYS A 136 -5.88 4.27 30.35
CA LYS A 136 -5.47 5.59 30.84
C LYS A 136 -6.67 6.54 31.04
N SER A 137 -7.81 6.22 30.41
CA SER A 137 -9.05 6.99 30.50
C SER A 137 -9.96 6.55 31.66
N ASN A 138 -9.60 5.44 32.33
CA ASN A 138 -10.24 4.92 33.54
C ASN A 138 -9.33 5.22 34.73
#